data_AF-A0A969SZ15-F1
#
_entry.id   AF-A0A969SZ15-F1
#
_cell.length_a   1.000
_cell.length_b   1.000
_cell.length_c   1.000
_cell.angle_alpha   90.00
_cell.angle_beta   90.00
_cell.angle_gamma   90.00
#
_symmetry.space_group_name_H-M   'P 1'
#
loop_
_entity.id
_entity.type
_entity.pdbx_description
1 polymer ?
#
loop_
_entity_poly.entity_id
_entity_poly.type
_entity_poly.pdbx_seq_one_letter_code
_entity_poly.pdbx_strand_id
1 'polypeptide(L)'
;MGKQIQARERKGQDWSLYNGGIDAHSAQPSRPWLSLILKNISLLASGGLLMAGMVLLIGLWRGGGQFLAGVRSTFTISEPPASVDVRSTVVQQIRGASELTTAIYTMESVVPASRERTLGGYVIGKTTLLYIAHGEVRAGVDLTTLRPEDVQVNGTALALRLPPPKVLDSKIDVNRSKVYDYDRGFMGLGPDVAPELQELAQRETLAKIVETACTDGVLQSANDRAKIAVTQLLTTAGYTQLTIETQPPTPENCVVPSPAPVSPLPSADLESPLPTVPLPASPLPTPPADPVVPTPVTPTPVTPTL
;
A
#
# COMPACT_ATOMS: atom_id res chain seq x y z
N MET A 1 -41.67 68.71 58.76
CA MET A 1 -41.07 68.15 57.54
C MET A 1 -42.15 68.06 56.47
N GLY A 2 -42.03 68.79 55.35
CA GLY A 2 -43.05 68.75 54.32
C GLY A 2 -42.72 69.60 53.08
N LYS A 3 -43.33 69.18 51.97
CA LYS A 3 -43.45 69.75 50.61
C LYS A 3 -42.74 68.87 49.57
N GLN A 4 -43.42 67.90 48.93
CA GLN A 4 -44.49 67.99 47.92
C GLN A 4 -44.07 68.74 46.65
N ILE A 5 -44.08 67.96 45.57
CA ILE A 5 -44.04 68.34 44.16
C ILE A 5 -45.26 69.22 43.84
N GLN A 6 -45.12 70.24 43.00
CA GLN A 6 -46.13 70.64 41.99
C GLN A 6 -45.61 71.77 41.10
N ALA A 7 -45.99 71.65 39.83
CA ALA A 7 -45.71 72.53 38.71
C ALA A 7 -46.48 73.86 38.76
N ARG A 8 -45.95 74.88 38.08
CA ARG A 8 -46.69 75.81 37.19
C ARG A 8 -45.78 76.96 36.75
N GLU A 9 -45.41 76.97 35.49
CA GLU A 9 -44.95 78.18 34.81
C GLU A 9 -46.15 79.09 34.51
N ARG A 10 -46.05 80.35 34.94
CA ARG A 10 -47.04 81.40 34.69
C ARG A 10 -46.69 82.17 33.43
N LYS A 11 -47.71 82.28 32.57
CA LYS A 11 -47.87 83.30 31.53
C LYS A 11 -47.89 84.72 32.12
N GLY A 12 -47.41 85.66 31.32
CA GLY A 12 -47.65 87.10 31.35
C GLY A 12 -46.58 87.77 30.47
N GLN A 13 -46.84 88.67 29.53
CA GLN A 13 -48.06 89.40 29.22
C GLN A 13 -47.85 90.16 27.89
N ASP A 14 -48.96 90.71 27.42
CA ASP A 14 -49.28 91.34 26.14
C ASP A 14 -48.33 92.36 25.50
N TRP A 15 -48.20 92.15 24.19
CA TRP A 15 -48.40 93.05 23.04
C TRP A 15 -48.58 94.57 23.24
N SER A 16 -47.80 95.36 22.49
CA SER A 16 -48.33 96.52 21.73
C SER A 16 -47.33 97.02 20.67
N LEU A 17 -47.70 96.76 19.42
CA LEU A 17 -47.53 97.54 18.18
C LEU A 17 -46.66 98.81 18.17
N TYR A 18 -45.64 98.83 17.30
CA TYR A 18 -45.53 99.84 16.23
C TYR A 18 -44.53 99.38 15.14
N ASN A 19 -45.04 99.11 13.94
CA ASN A 19 -44.26 98.87 12.71
C ASN A 19 -43.51 100.15 12.29
N GLY A 20 -42.38 100.12 11.60
CA GLY A 20 -41.64 99.02 11.02
C GLY A 20 -40.65 99.56 9.99
N GLY A 21 -39.54 98.84 9.83
CA GLY A 21 -38.81 98.72 8.57
C GLY A 21 -37.77 99.79 8.27
N ILE A 22 -36.62 99.73 8.94
CA ILE A 22 -35.34 100.23 8.40
C ILE A 22 -34.24 99.27 8.86
N ASP A 23 -33.69 98.47 7.94
CA ASP A 23 -32.38 97.85 8.06
C ASP A 23 -31.84 97.67 6.64
N ALA A 24 -30.56 97.82 6.33
CA ALA A 24 -29.45 98.50 6.97
C ALA A 24 -28.35 98.51 5.90
N HIS A 25 -27.70 99.66 5.69
CA HIS A 25 -26.42 99.72 4.99
C HIS A 25 -25.29 99.46 5.98
N SER A 26 -24.37 98.55 5.65
CA SER A 26 -22.97 98.61 6.10
C SER A 26 -22.01 97.86 5.17
N ALA A 27 -21.41 98.64 4.26
CA ALA A 27 -20.00 98.66 3.81
C ALA A 27 -19.20 97.35 3.52
N GLN A 28 -18.92 97.11 2.21
CA GLN A 28 -17.62 97.10 1.47
C GLN A 28 -16.30 96.67 2.20
N PRO A 29 -15.25 96.09 1.54
CA PRO A 29 -14.76 96.47 0.21
C PRO A 29 -14.02 95.46 -0.71
N SER A 30 -13.77 95.96 -1.91
CA SER A 30 -13.03 95.49 -3.08
C SER A 30 -11.64 94.87 -2.88
N ARG A 31 -11.31 93.79 -3.63
CA ARG A 31 -9.94 93.49 -4.10
C ARG A 31 -9.90 92.83 -5.50
N PRO A 32 -9.18 93.40 -6.48
CA PRO A 32 -9.20 93.03 -7.91
C PRO A 32 -8.18 91.93 -8.27
N TRP A 33 -8.20 90.80 -7.55
CA TRP A 33 -7.17 89.74 -7.69
C TRP A 33 -7.72 88.34 -7.98
N LEU A 34 -9.04 88.17 -8.00
CA LEU A 34 -9.69 86.86 -8.15
C LEU A 34 -10.06 86.49 -9.60
N SER A 35 -10.19 87.46 -10.51
CA SER A 35 -10.59 87.19 -11.91
C SER A 35 -9.44 86.69 -12.80
N LEU A 36 -8.18 86.93 -12.41
CA LEU A 36 -7.00 86.42 -13.12
C LEU A 36 -6.67 84.97 -12.74
N ILE A 37 -7.03 84.53 -11.54
CA ILE A 37 -6.80 83.16 -11.06
C ILE A 37 -7.77 82.18 -11.74
N LEU A 38 -9.02 82.59 -11.99
CA LEU A 38 -10.01 81.70 -12.60
C LEU A 38 -9.75 81.41 -14.09
N LYS A 39 -9.08 82.30 -14.82
CA LYS A 39 -8.85 82.14 -16.26
C LYS A 39 -7.67 81.21 -16.60
N ASN A 40 -6.68 81.10 -15.71
CA ASN A 40 -5.48 80.27 -15.94
C ASN A 40 -5.60 78.81 -15.45
N ILE A 41 -6.63 78.48 -14.65
CA ILE A 41 -6.82 77.11 -14.15
C ILE A 41 -7.41 76.19 -15.24
N SER A 42 -8.14 76.73 -16.22
CA SER A 42 -8.74 75.96 -17.32
C SER A 42 -7.73 75.33 -18.29
N LEU A 43 -6.49 75.84 -18.36
CA LEU A 43 -5.45 75.34 -19.27
C LEU A 43 -4.48 74.34 -18.61
N LEU A 44 -4.47 74.24 -17.27
CA LEU A 44 -3.67 73.25 -16.53
C LEU A 44 -4.37 71.90 -16.34
N ALA A 45 -5.70 71.85 -16.47
CA ALA A 45 -6.46 70.61 -16.27
C ALA A 45 -6.23 69.58 -17.39
N SER A 46 -5.96 70.01 -18.62
CA SER A 46 -5.68 69.11 -19.75
C SER A 46 -4.25 68.57 -19.75
N GLY A 47 -3.26 69.38 -19.33
CA GLY A 47 -1.86 68.97 -19.24
C GLY A 47 -1.58 68.02 -18.08
N GLY A 48 -2.22 68.24 -16.92
CA GLY A 48 -2.07 67.38 -15.75
C GLY A 48 -2.60 65.96 -15.98
N LEU A 49 -3.72 65.82 -16.71
CA LEU A 49 -4.29 64.50 -17.02
C LEU A 49 -3.41 63.68 -17.97
N LEU A 50 -2.80 64.34 -18.98
CA LEU A 50 -1.87 63.67 -19.90
C LEU A 50 -0.56 63.28 -19.22
N MET A 51 0.01 64.15 -18.37
CA MET A 51 1.20 63.81 -17.59
C MET A 51 0.92 62.70 -16.56
N ALA A 52 -0.21 62.74 -15.87
CA ALA A 52 -0.59 61.68 -14.93
C ALA A 52 -0.85 60.34 -15.66
N GLY A 53 -1.51 60.38 -16.83
CA GLY A 53 -1.70 59.22 -17.68
C GLY A 53 -0.38 58.66 -18.22
N MET A 54 0.57 59.52 -18.58
CA MET A 54 1.90 59.11 -19.05
C MET A 54 2.76 58.53 -17.92
N VAL A 55 2.69 59.09 -16.71
CA VAL A 55 3.36 58.55 -15.52
C VAL A 55 2.73 57.21 -15.11
N LEU A 56 1.41 57.06 -15.21
CA LEU A 56 0.74 55.77 -14.99
C LEU A 56 1.12 54.73 -16.04
N LEU A 57 1.20 55.11 -17.31
CA LEU A 57 1.64 54.24 -18.40
C LEU A 57 3.10 53.82 -18.25
N ILE A 58 4.01 54.76 -17.91
CA ILE A 58 5.43 54.47 -17.65
C ILE A 58 5.59 53.63 -16.38
N GLY A 59 4.77 53.87 -15.36
CA GLY A 59 4.70 53.07 -14.14
C GLY A 59 4.26 51.63 -14.41
N LEU A 60 3.26 51.43 -15.28
CA LEU A 60 2.83 50.10 -15.73
C LEU A 60 3.88 49.42 -16.61
N TRP A 61 4.55 50.17 -17.49
CA TRP A 61 5.56 49.62 -18.42
C TRP A 61 6.89 49.27 -17.72
N ARG A 62 7.31 50.04 -16.70
CA ARG A 62 8.49 49.71 -15.86
C ARG A 62 8.15 48.78 -14.68
N GLY A 63 6.88 48.72 -14.26
CA GLY A 63 6.39 47.93 -13.12
C GLY A 63 5.83 46.55 -13.49
N GLY A 64 5.51 46.30 -14.76
CA GLY A 64 4.94 45.03 -15.23
C GLY A 64 5.80 43.81 -14.91
N GLY A 65 7.14 43.95 -14.93
CA GLY A 65 8.06 42.87 -14.54
C GLY A 65 8.02 42.53 -13.04
N GLN A 66 7.72 43.52 -12.20
CA GLN A 66 7.67 43.37 -10.74
C GLN A 66 6.32 42.79 -10.29
N PHE A 67 5.24 43.18 -10.98
CA PHE A 67 3.91 42.60 -10.78
C PHE A 67 3.85 41.13 -11.25
N LEU A 68 4.46 40.80 -12.39
CA LEU A 68 4.60 39.41 -12.83
C LEU A 68 5.45 38.57 -11.86
N ALA A 69 6.48 39.17 -11.23
CA ALA A 69 7.24 38.49 -10.17
C ALA A 69 6.38 38.26 -8.91
N GLY A 70 5.55 39.22 -8.52
CA GLY A 70 4.59 39.09 -7.41
C GLY A 70 3.52 38.03 -7.66
N VAL A 71 2.90 38.02 -8.84
CA VAL A 71 1.88 37.02 -9.24
C VAL A 71 2.48 35.62 -9.39
N ARG A 72 3.75 35.50 -9.82
CA ARG A 72 4.47 34.22 -9.80
C ARG A 72 4.74 33.73 -8.39
N SER A 73 4.99 34.61 -7.41
CA SER A 73 5.19 34.23 -6.00
C SER A 73 3.91 33.74 -5.30
N THR A 74 2.74 34.15 -5.79
CA THR A 74 1.45 33.60 -5.33
C THR A 74 1.09 32.26 -5.99
N PHE A 75 1.78 31.88 -7.07
CA PHE A 75 1.59 30.61 -7.80
C PHE A 75 2.75 29.63 -7.65
N THR A 76 3.76 29.95 -6.83
CA THR A 76 4.74 28.97 -6.38
C THR A 76 4.07 28.05 -5.37
N ILE A 77 3.61 26.90 -5.87
CA ILE A 77 3.32 25.73 -5.04
C ILE A 77 4.63 25.40 -4.32
N SER A 78 4.76 25.90 -3.09
CA SER A 78 5.85 25.54 -2.20
C SER A 78 5.59 24.09 -1.83
N GLU A 79 6.18 23.18 -2.61
CA GLU A 79 6.14 21.76 -2.32
C GLU A 79 6.77 21.61 -0.93
N PRO A 80 6.02 21.15 0.09
CA PRO A 80 6.59 20.92 1.40
C PRO A 80 7.81 20.03 1.20
N PRO A 81 8.93 20.27 1.92
CA PRO A 81 10.09 19.41 1.78
C PRO A 81 9.60 17.98 1.87
N ALA A 82 9.93 17.15 0.87
CA ALA A 82 9.59 15.75 0.84
C ALA A 82 10.19 15.10 2.08
N SER A 83 9.44 15.16 3.18
CA SER A 83 9.73 14.50 4.41
C SER A 83 9.39 13.06 4.13
N VAL A 84 10.39 12.35 3.60
CA VAL A 84 10.41 10.91 3.64
C VAL A 84 10.28 10.57 5.11
N ASP A 85 9.09 10.13 5.52
CA ASP A 85 8.86 9.67 6.87
C ASP A 85 9.86 8.53 7.07
N VAL A 86 10.90 8.78 7.85
CA VAL A 86 11.98 7.81 8.12
C VAL A 86 11.34 6.53 8.66
N ARG A 87 10.18 6.64 9.33
CA ARG A 87 9.37 5.49 9.76
C ARG A 87 8.86 4.69 8.58
N SER A 88 8.34 5.32 7.53
CA SER A 88 7.88 4.62 6.32
C SER A 88 9.04 3.89 5.60
N THR A 89 10.23 4.49 5.58
CA THR A 89 11.41 3.89 4.93
C THR A 89 12.00 2.75 5.77
N VAL A 90 12.06 2.92 7.09
CA VAL A 90 12.46 1.88 8.04
C VAL A 90 11.45 0.73 8.03
N VAL A 91 10.15 1.01 7.97
CA VAL A 91 9.10 -0.01 7.80
C VAL A 91 9.25 -0.75 6.48
N GLN A 92 9.57 -0.06 5.37
CA GLN A 92 9.82 -0.70 4.07
C GLN A 92 11.05 -1.62 4.11
N GLN A 93 12.15 -1.18 4.75
CA GLN A 93 13.36 -1.99 4.94
C GLN A 93 13.13 -3.18 5.88
N ILE A 94 12.35 -3.00 6.94
CA ILE A 94 11.96 -4.07 7.87
C ILE A 94 11.06 -5.10 7.19
N ARG A 95 10.14 -4.66 6.32
CA ARG A 95 9.29 -5.57 5.50
C ARG A 95 10.11 -6.39 4.50
N GLY A 96 11.26 -5.90 4.04
CA GLY A 96 12.22 -6.67 3.24
C GLY A 96 12.94 -7.78 4.01
N ALA A 97 12.92 -7.72 5.35
CA ALA A 97 13.52 -8.72 6.24
C ALA A 97 12.51 -9.76 6.76
N SER A 98 11.25 -9.76 6.29
CA SER A 98 10.21 -10.69 6.77
C SER A 98 10.55 -12.18 6.59
N GLU A 99 11.45 -12.53 5.66
CA GLU A 99 11.96 -13.91 5.57
C GLU A 99 12.97 -14.24 6.68
N LEU A 100 13.73 -13.25 7.16
CA LEU A 100 14.80 -13.42 8.17
C LEU A 100 14.26 -13.65 9.59
N THR A 101 12.98 -13.35 9.83
CA THR A 101 12.30 -13.55 11.14
C THR A 101 11.60 -14.90 11.26
N THR A 102 11.69 -15.76 10.24
CA THR A 102 10.96 -17.03 10.21
C THR A 102 11.77 -18.15 10.88
N ALA A 103 11.19 -18.79 11.90
CA ALA A 103 11.63 -20.08 12.41
C ALA A 103 11.00 -21.20 11.57
N ILE A 104 11.83 -22.13 11.12
CA ILE A 104 11.40 -23.31 10.37
C ILE A 104 11.54 -24.52 11.28
N TYR A 105 10.46 -25.25 11.47
CA TYR A 105 10.42 -26.51 12.17
C TYR A 105 10.11 -27.62 11.17
N THR A 106 10.96 -28.66 11.12
CA THR A 106 10.78 -29.79 10.21
C THR A 106 10.75 -31.09 11.00
N MET A 107 9.83 -31.98 10.66
CA MET A 107 9.84 -33.34 11.21
C MET A 107 9.39 -34.39 10.20
N GLU A 108 9.78 -35.63 10.47
CA GLU A 108 9.28 -36.82 9.79
C GLU A 108 8.30 -37.55 10.71
N SER A 109 7.18 -37.99 10.15
CA SER A 109 6.17 -38.76 10.89
C SER A 109 5.67 -39.91 10.04
N VAL A 110 5.48 -41.07 10.68
CA VAL A 110 4.95 -42.28 10.06
C VAL A 110 3.49 -42.40 10.45
N VAL A 111 2.58 -42.23 9.48
CA VAL A 111 1.14 -42.22 9.72
C VAL A 111 0.49 -43.44 9.05
N PRO A 112 0.00 -44.41 9.85
CA PRO A 112 -0.81 -45.48 9.33
C PRO A 112 -2.24 -44.98 9.08
N ALA A 113 -2.74 -45.16 7.86
CA ALA A 113 -4.12 -44.92 7.50
C ALA A 113 -4.79 -46.25 7.14
N SER A 114 -6.06 -46.45 7.50
CA SER A 114 -6.77 -47.66 7.12
C SER A 114 -8.26 -47.42 6.86
N ARG A 115 -8.83 -48.22 5.96
CA ARG A 115 -10.25 -48.23 5.66
C ARG A 115 -10.77 -49.66 5.63
N GLU A 116 -11.88 -49.88 6.31
CA GLU A 116 -12.56 -51.16 6.37
C GLU A 116 -13.72 -51.18 5.38
N ARG A 117 -13.93 -52.34 4.75
CA ARG A 117 -15.11 -52.62 3.92
C ARG A 117 -16.05 -53.48 4.73
N THR A 118 -17.26 -52.97 4.95
CA THR A 118 -18.31 -53.66 5.69
C THR A 118 -19.42 -54.13 4.74
N LEU A 119 -19.95 -55.32 4.99
CA LEU A 119 -21.12 -55.87 4.30
C LEU A 119 -22.03 -56.52 5.34
N GLY A 120 -23.27 -56.04 5.47
CA GLY A 120 -24.23 -56.56 6.44
C GLY A 120 -23.78 -56.47 7.91
N GLY A 121 -22.93 -55.49 8.25
CA GLY A 121 -22.38 -55.31 9.61
C GLY A 121 -21.07 -56.08 9.90
N TYR A 122 -20.58 -56.90 8.97
CA TYR A 122 -19.33 -57.63 9.10
C TYR A 122 -18.22 -57.00 8.25
N VAL A 123 -17.00 -56.91 8.79
CA VAL A 123 -15.81 -56.46 8.06
C VAL A 123 -15.33 -57.58 7.15
N ILE A 124 -15.44 -57.38 5.84
CA ILE A 124 -15.09 -58.37 4.81
C ILE A 124 -13.71 -58.11 4.19
N GLY A 125 -13.12 -56.95 4.46
CA GLY A 125 -11.79 -56.58 3.97
C GLY A 125 -11.31 -55.30 4.63
N LYS A 126 -10.00 -55.16 4.75
CA LYS A 126 -9.34 -53.97 5.29
C LYS A 126 -8.21 -53.58 4.37
N THR A 127 -8.16 -52.30 4.03
CA THR A 127 -7.05 -51.69 3.31
C THR A 127 -6.25 -50.84 4.27
N THR A 128 -4.95 -51.04 4.33
CA THR A 128 -4.00 -50.28 5.14
C THR A 128 -2.98 -49.59 4.23
N LEU A 129 -2.63 -48.36 4.57
CA LEU A 129 -1.62 -47.57 3.90
C LEU A 129 -0.66 -47.02 4.95
N LEU A 130 0.63 -47.28 4.79
CA LEU A 130 1.68 -46.69 5.62
C LEU A 130 2.32 -45.53 4.87
N TYR A 131 2.10 -44.31 5.38
CA TYR A 131 2.63 -43.09 4.79
C TYR A 131 3.79 -42.56 5.64
N ILE A 132 4.93 -42.29 5.01
CA ILE A 132 6.05 -41.58 5.63
C ILE A 132 5.97 -40.14 5.15
N ALA A 133 5.62 -39.24 6.06
CA ALA A 133 5.38 -37.84 5.77
C ALA A 133 6.51 -36.97 6.32
N HIS A 134 7.03 -36.08 5.50
CA HIS A 134 7.92 -35.01 5.94
C HIS A 134 7.16 -33.69 5.91
N GLY A 135 6.93 -33.10 7.08
CA GLY A 135 6.28 -31.81 7.18
C GLY A 135 7.20 -30.71 7.66
N GLU A 136 6.84 -29.50 7.27
CA GLU A 136 7.51 -28.26 7.65
C GLU A 136 6.45 -27.27 8.15
N VAL A 137 6.74 -26.65 9.29
CA VAL A 137 5.95 -25.57 9.87
C VAL A 137 6.83 -24.33 9.95
N ARG A 138 6.36 -23.24 9.37
CA ARG A 138 7.03 -21.95 9.36
C ARG A 138 6.30 -21.02 10.32
N ALA A 139 6.97 -20.57 11.36
CA ALA A 139 6.45 -19.56 12.28
C ALA A 139 7.27 -18.29 12.16
N GLY A 140 6.63 -17.14 12.30
CA GLY A 140 7.29 -15.85 12.15
C GLY A 140 6.50 -14.72 12.78
N VAL A 141 7.16 -13.57 12.85
CA VAL A 141 6.51 -12.31 13.22
C VAL A 141 6.21 -11.54 11.94
N ASP A 142 4.93 -11.25 11.72
CA ASP A 142 4.47 -10.52 10.54
C ASP A 142 4.62 -9.01 10.74
N LEU A 143 5.71 -8.48 10.22
CA LEU A 143 6.10 -7.08 10.33
C LEU A 143 5.24 -6.15 9.45
N THR A 144 4.38 -6.70 8.57
CA THR A 144 3.44 -5.87 7.79
C THR A 144 2.35 -5.27 8.68
N THR A 145 2.04 -5.93 9.80
CA THR A 145 1.04 -5.49 10.79
C THR A 145 1.58 -4.46 11.79
N LEU A 146 2.89 -4.15 11.74
CA LEU A 146 3.49 -3.09 12.54
C LEU A 146 2.89 -1.73 12.20
N ARG A 147 2.54 -0.97 13.24
CA ARG A 147 2.02 0.38 13.10
C ARG A 147 3.07 1.42 13.49
N PRO A 148 2.96 2.66 13.01
CA PRO A 148 3.88 3.73 13.41
C PRO A 148 3.88 4.00 14.92
N GLU A 149 2.79 3.68 15.61
CA GLU A 149 2.67 3.78 17.07
C GLU A 149 3.54 2.76 17.84
N ASP A 150 3.90 1.63 17.22
CA ASP A 150 4.77 0.61 17.81
C ASP A 150 6.27 0.98 17.74
N VAL A 151 6.59 2.12 17.10
CA VAL A 151 7.94 2.60 16.84
C VAL A 151 8.14 3.97 17.49
N GLN A 152 8.91 4.03 18.57
CA GLN A 152 9.26 5.28 19.23
C GLN A 152 10.72 5.64 18.95
N VAL A 153 10.91 6.73 18.21
CA VAL A 153 12.24 7.25 17.83
C VAL A 153 12.59 8.42 18.73
N ASN A 154 13.68 8.31 19.49
CA ASN A 154 14.23 9.36 20.34
C ASN A 154 15.71 9.59 19.96
N GLY A 155 15.94 10.36 18.89
CA GLY A 155 17.29 10.64 18.39
C GLY A 155 18.00 9.37 17.93
N THR A 156 19.04 8.96 18.66
CA THR A 156 19.81 7.72 18.41
C THR A 156 19.24 6.48 19.12
N ALA A 157 18.24 6.66 19.99
CA ALA A 157 17.55 5.58 20.68
C ALA A 157 16.23 5.23 19.98
N LEU A 158 16.00 3.95 19.74
CA LEU A 158 14.80 3.42 19.09
C LEU A 158 14.18 2.34 19.97
N ALA A 159 12.94 2.55 20.40
CA ALA A 159 12.12 1.54 21.05
C ALA A 159 11.11 0.97 20.03
N LEU A 160 11.13 -0.35 19.87
CA LEU A 160 10.27 -1.07 18.93
C LEU A 160 9.54 -2.19 19.67
N ARG A 161 8.21 -2.20 19.55
CA ARG A 161 7.40 -3.32 20.02
C ARG A 161 7.05 -4.24 18.86
N LEU A 162 7.47 -5.49 18.94
CA LEU A 162 7.18 -6.49 17.92
C LEU A 162 5.76 -7.07 18.09
N PRO A 163 5.06 -7.37 16.99
CA PRO A 163 3.80 -8.12 17.02
C PRO A 163 4.01 -9.52 17.59
N PRO A 164 2.93 -10.19 18.04
CA PRO A 164 3.04 -11.56 18.51
C PRO A 164 3.38 -12.51 17.36
N PRO A 165 4.14 -13.60 17.63
CA PRO A 165 4.50 -14.57 16.61
C PRO A 165 3.26 -15.40 16.24
N LYS A 166 3.21 -15.85 14.98
CA LYS A 166 2.15 -16.74 14.47
C LYS A 166 2.72 -17.78 13.50
N VAL A 167 2.00 -18.87 13.32
CA VAL A 167 2.29 -19.81 12.23
C VAL A 167 1.94 -19.12 10.90
N LEU A 168 2.92 -19.03 10.00
CA LEU A 168 2.79 -18.41 8.69
C LEU A 168 2.37 -19.41 7.62
N ASP A 169 2.91 -20.63 7.69
CA ASP A 169 2.67 -21.69 6.72
C ASP A 169 2.91 -23.06 7.35
N SER A 170 2.22 -24.08 6.85
CA SER A 170 2.40 -25.47 7.21
C SER A 170 2.17 -26.35 5.99
N LYS A 171 3.15 -27.18 5.64
CA LYS A 171 3.08 -27.98 4.41
C LYS A 171 3.78 -29.32 4.57
N ILE A 172 3.36 -30.28 3.75
CA ILE A 172 4.06 -31.56 3.57
C ILE A 172 4.97 -31.43 2.35
N ASP A 173 6.21 -31.85 2.50
CA ASP A 173 7.15 -31.99 1.39
C ASP A 173 6.83 -33.27 0.62
N VAL A 174 6.10 -33.12 -0.48
CA VAL A 174 5.69 -34.23 -1.36
C VAL A 174 6.86 -34.94 -2.04
N ASN A 175 8.04 -34.30 -2.15
CA ASN A 175 9.21 -34.92 -2.78
C ASN A 175 9.95 -35.85 -1.82
N ARG A 176 9.92 -35.51 -0.52
CA ARG A 176 10.51 -36.37 0.53
C ARG A 176 9.52 -37.38 1.08
N SER A 177 8.23 -37.07 1.04
CA SER A 177 7.18 -37.96 1.54
C SER A 177 6.85 -39.09 0.56
N LYS A 178 6.51 -40.26 1.07
CA LYS A 178 6.19 -41.43 0.23
C LYS A 178 5.23 -42.40 0.91
N VAL A 179 4.48 -43.12 0.09
CA VAL A 179 3.77 -44.33 0.52
C VAL A 179 4.80 -45.44 0.69
N TYR A 180 4.97 -45.92 1.91
CA TYR A 180 5.90 -47.00 2.23
C TYR A 180 5.29 -48.37 1.92
N ASP A 181 4.03 -48.55 2.31
CA ASP A 181 3.31 -49.81 2.12
C ASP A 181 1.82 -49.55 1.84
N TYR A 182 1.24 -50.42 1.02
CA TYR A 182 -0.18 -50.41 0.69
C TYR A 182 -0.68 -51.85 0.55
N ASP A 183 -1.52 -52.25 1.50
CA ASP A 183 -2.06 -53.60 1.57
C ASP A 183 -3.59 -53.56 1.54
N ARG A 184 -4.20 -54.35 0.65
CA ARG A 184 -5.66 -54.52 0.53
C ARG A 184 -6.18 -55.74 1.29
N GLY A 185 -5.34 -56.35 2.12
CA GLY A 185 -5.67 -57.51 2.93
C GLY A 185 -5.81 -58.81 2.13
N PHE A 186 -6.30 -59.86 2.81
CA PHE A 186 -6.40 -61.21 2.24
C PHE A 186 -7.18 -61.23 0.92
N MET A 187 -6.59 -61.84 -0.13
CA MET A 187 -7.13 -61.92 -1.49
C MET A 187 -7.50 -60.56 -2.13
N GLY A 188 -7.02 -59.44 -1.61
CA GLY A 188 -7.35 -58.11 -2.12
C GLY A 188 -8.82 -57.74 -1.97
N LEU A 189 -9.49 -58.27 -0.95
CA LEU A 189 -10.90 -57.99 -0.63
C LEU A 189 -11.14 -56.58 -0.08
N GLY A 190 -10.08 -55.90 0.36
CA GLY A 190 -10.10 -54.52 0.80
C GLY A 190 -10.49 -53.53 -0.30
N PRO A 191 -11.08 -52.39 0.07
CA PRO A 191 -11.48 -51.36 -0.89
C PRO A 191 -10.24 -50.68 -1.52
N ASP A 192 -10.31 -50.39 -2.82
CA ASP A 192 -9.26 -49.66 -3.52
C ASP A 192 -9.45 -48.16 -3.32
N VAL A 193 -8.81 -47.64 -2.26
CA VAL A 193 -8.96 -46.25 -1.78
C VAL A 193 -7.59 -45.63 -1.45
N ALA A 194 -6.57 -45.95 -2.24
CA ALA A 194 -5.21 -45.45 -2.00
C ALA A 194 -5.13 -43.91 -1.95
N PRO A 195 -5.75 -43.16 -2.90
CA PRO A 195 -5.71 -41.69 -2.87
C PRO A 195 -6.34 -41.09 -1.62
N GLU A 196 -7.49 -41.62 -1.17
CA GLU A 196 -8.20 -41.10 -0.01
C GLU A 196 -7.49 -41.43 1.30
N LEU A 197 -6.85 -42.60 1.39
CA LEU A 197 -6.02 -42.96 2.53
C LEU A 197 -4.77 -42.09 2.62
N GLN A 198 -4.16 -41.76 1.47
CA GLN A 198 -3.03 -40.86 1.43
C GLN A 198 -3.43 -39.44 1.84
N GLU A 199 -4.54 -38.91 1.33
CA GLU A 199 -5.05 -37.60 1.72
C GLU A 199 -5.36 -37.52 3.22
N LEU A 200 -6.01 -38.57 3.76
CA LEU A 200 -6.26 -38.69 5.19
C LEU A 200 -4.96 -38.68 5.99
N ALA A 201 -3.98 -39.50 5.59
CA ALA A 201 -2.67 -39.54 6.25
C ALA A 201 -1.99 -38.17 6.23
N GLN A 202 -1.99 -37.47 5.10
CA GLN A 202 -1.39 -36.13 4.97
C GLN A 202 -2.07 -35.11 5.89
N ARG A 203 -3.40 -35.12 5.97
CA ARG A 203 -4.18 -34.20 6.82
C ARG A 203 -3.90 -34.42 8.30
N GLU A 204 -3.96 -35.67 8.76
CA GLU A 204 -3.66 -36.04 10.14
C GLU A 204 -2.20 -35.72 10.50
N THR A 205 -1.27 -35.98 9.56
CA THR A 205 0.13 -35.61 9.72
C THR A 205 0.26 -34.10 9.94
N LEU A 206 -0.31 -33.26 9.07
CA LEU A 206 -0.19 -31.80 9.19
C LEU A 206 -0.70 -31.29 10.54
N ALA A 207 -1.86 -31.77 10.97
CA ALA A 207 -2.42 -31.40 12.27
C ALA A 207 -1.45 -31.77 13.41
N LYS A 208 -0.90 -32.98 13.38
CA LYS A 208 0.04 -33.46 14.41
C LYS A 208 1.35 -32.67 14.41
N ILE A 209 1.90 -32.39 13.24
CA ILE A 209 3.15 -31.65 13.10
C ILE A 209 3.00 -30.23 13.66
N VAL A 210 1.90 -29.56 13.34
CA VAL A 210 1.64 -28.21 13.87
C VAL A 210 1.49 -28.23 15.37
N GLU A 211 0.71 -29.17 15.91
CA GLU A 211 0.57 -29.35 17.36
C GLU A 211 1.93 -29.52 18.04
N THR A 212 2.78 -30.41 17.51
CA THR A 212 4.10 -30.65 18.09
C THR A 212 5.05 -29.46 17.93
N ALA A 213 5.05 -28.79 16.78
CA ALA A 213 5.86 -27.57 16.59
C ALA A 213 5.47 -26.49 17.61
N CYS A 214 4.18 -26.39 17.93
CA CYS A 214 3.65 -25.49 18.94
C CYS A 214 4.11 -25.85 20.36
N THR A 215 4.05 -27.13 20.73
CA THR A 215 4.55 -27.59 22.04
C THR A 215 6.06 -27.45 22.18
N ASP A 216 6.80 -27.61 21.08
CA ASP A 216 8.26 -27.50 21.03
C ASP A 216 8.75 -26.03 21.01
N GLY A 217 7.83 -25.06 21.07
CA GLY A 217 8.19 -23.65 21.21
C GLY A 217 8.64 -22.98 19.91
N VAL A 218 8.13 -23.42 18.74
CA VAL A 218 8.45 -22.80 17.44
C VAL A 218 8.10 -21.30 17.42
N LEU A 219 7.01 -20.90 18.10
CA LEU A 219 6.61 -19.50 18.21
C LEU A 219 7.61 -18.67 19.02
N GLN A 220 8.18 -19.24 20.09
CA GLN A 220 9.22 -18.57 20.86
C GLN A 220 10.51 -18.42 20.04
N SER A 221 10.88 -19.48 19.32
CA SER A 221 12.02 -19.45 18.39
C SER A 221 11.84 -18.39 17.30
N ALA A 222 10.61 -18.20 16.80
CA ALA A 222 10.28 -17.15 15.84
C ALA A 222 10.45 -15.75 16.44
N ASN A 223 10.00 -15.53 17.69
CA ASN A 223 10.21 -14.28 18.41
C ASN A 223 11.71 -13.95 18.56
N ASP A 224 12.50 -14.93 18.97
CA ASP A 224 13.94 -14.74 19.20
C ASP A 224 14.67 -14.42 17.88
N ARG A 225 14.34 -15.13 16.80
CA ARG A 225 14.85 -14.84 15.44
C ARG A 225 14.42 -13.46 14.96
N ALA A 226 13.16 -13.09 15.17
CA ALA A 226 12.66 -11.77 14.82
C ALA A 226 13.42 -10.66 15.54
N LYS A 227 13.67 -10.83 16.85
CA LYS A 227 14.46 -9.89 17.64
C LYS A 227 15.87 -9.74 17.07
N ILE A 228 16.56 -10.84 16.78
CA ILE A 228 17.93 -10.82 16.22
C ILE A 228 17.96 -10.12 14.86
N ALA A 229 17.09 -10.53 13.93
CA ALA A 229 17.06 -9.99 12.58
C ALA A 229 16.74 -8.48 12.57
N VAL A 230 15.76 -8.06 13.38
CA VAL A 230 15.39 -6.65 13.48
C VAL A 230 16.49 -5.83 14.18
N THR A 231 17.14 -6.38 15.22
CA THR A 231 18.30 -5.74 15.85
C THR A 231 19.40 -5.48 14.82
N GLN A 232 19.75 -6.50 14.03
CA GLN A 232 20.83 -6.40 13.05
C GLN A 232 20.51 -5.41 11.91
N LEU A 233 19.25 -5.34 11.50
CA LEU A 233 18.81 -4.37 10.51
C LEU A 233 18.90 -2.93 11.06
N LEU A 234 18.42 -2.71 12.28
CA LEU A 234 18.40 -1.39 12.90
C LEU A 234 19.79 -0.88 13.27
N THR A 235 20.71 -1.77 13.67
CA THR A 235 22.13 -1.40 13.86
C THR A 235 22.78 -1.00 12.54
N THR A 236 22.48 -1.72 11.45
CA THR A 236 22.96 -1.36 10.11
C THR A 236 22.41 -0.01 9.63
N ALA A 237 21.21 0.35 10.06
CA ALA A 237 20.58 1.65 9.78
C ALA A 237 21.16 2.82 10.62
N GLY A 238 22.07 2.56 11.56
CA GLY A 238 22.78 3.59 12.33
C GLY A 238 22.22 3.89 13.72
N TYR A 239 21.26 3.11 14.21
CA TYR A 239 20.76 3.23 15.59
C TYR A 239 21.67 2.48 16.57
N THR A 240 22.11 3.14 17.64
CA THR A 240 23.07 2.59 18.62
C THR A 240 22.41 2.12 19.92
N GLN A 241 21.22 2.63 20.26
CA GLN A 241 20.47 2.22 21.44
C GLN A 241 19.13 1.62 21.01
N LEU A 242 19.01 0.30 21.11
CA LEU A 242 17.83 -0.44 20.68
C LEU A 242 17.16 -1.13 21.87
N THR A 243 15.88 -0.82 22.08
CA THR A 243 15.03 -1.52 23.04
C THR A 243 13.93 -2.23 22.27
N ILE A 244 14.03 -3.55 22.13
CA ILE A 244 13.06 -4.37 21.41
C ILE A 244 12.23 -5.17 22.41
N GLU A 245 10.94 -4.86 22.46
CA GLU A 245 9.96 -5.56 23.28
C GLU A 245 9.23 -6.61 22.44
N THR A 246 9.40 -7.89 22.79
CA THR A 246 8.68 -9.01 22.18
C THR A 246 7.44 -9.35 23.00
N GLN A 247 6.34 -9.68 22.33
CA GLN A 247 5.14 -10.17 23.00
C GLN A 247 5.23 -11.70 23.19
N PRO A 248 4.78 -12.24 24.34
CA PRO A 248 4.81 -13.68 24.58
C PRO A 248 3.93 -14.42 23.55
N PRO A 249 4.31 -15.64 23.15
CA PRO A 249 3.50 -16.44 22.23
C PRO A 249 2.18 -16.82 22.91
N THR A 250 1.06 -16.52 22.25
CA THR A 250 -0.28 -16.95 22.69
C THR A 250 -0.66 -18.27 22.01
N PRO A 251 -1.32 -19.22 22.71
CA PRO A 251 -1.72 -20.51 22.13
C PRO A 251 -2.64 -20.38 20.92
N GLU A 252 -3.44 -19.30 20.87
CA GLU A 252 -4.37 -19.00 19.79
C GLU A 252 -3.66 -18.78 18.44
N ASN A 253 -2.41 -18.28 18.47
CA ASN A 253 -1.62 -18.01 17.27
C ASN A 253 -0.93 -19.26 16.69
N CYS A 254 -1.14 -20.40 17.34
CA CYS A 254 -0.65 -21.71 16.93
C CYS A 254 -1.68 -22.51 16.12
N VAL A 255 -2.90 -21.99 15.99
CA VAL A 255 -3.93 -22.56 15.12
C VAL A 255 -3.58 -22.23 13.68
N VAL A 256 -3.24 -23.24 12.89
CA VAL A 256 -3.17 -23.11 11.44
C VAL A 256 -4.54 -22.68 10.91
N PRO A 257 -4.64 -21.66 10.04
CA PRO A 257 -5.88 -21.39 9.33
C PRO A 257 -6.25 -22.68 8.59
N SER A 258 -7.34 -23.31 9.03
CA SER A 258 -7.86 -24.54 8.45
C SER A 258 -7.90 -24.36 6.94
N PRO A 259 -7.22 -25.20 6.14
CA PRO A 259 -7.41 -25.17 4.70
C PRO A 259 -8.90 -25.41 4.47
N ALA A 260 -9.55 -24.50 3.76
CA ALA A 260 -10.95 -24.61 3.41
C ALA A 260 -11.21 -26.05 2.93
N PRO A 261 -12.34 -26.69 3.32
CA PRO A 261 -12.65 -28.03 2.86
C PRO A 261 -12.57 -28.02 1.35
N VAL A 262 -11.60 -28.75 0.81
CA VAL A 262 -11.52 -29.02 -0.61
C VAL A 262 -12.82 -29.74 -0.91
N SER A 263 -13.75 -29.01 -1.53
CA SER A 263 -14.99 -29.61 -1.97
C SER A 263 -14.59 -30.82 -2.82
N PRO A 264 -15.20 -32.00 -2.63
CA PRO A 264 -14.87 -33.14 -3.47
C PRO A 264 -14.98 -32.68 -4.91
N LEU A 265 -13.92 -32.90 -5.69
CA LEU A 265 -13.95 -32.72 -7.14
C LEU A 265 -15.28 -33.31 -7.61
N PRO A 266 -16.15 -32.55 -8.32
CA PRO A 266 -17.31 -33.17 -8.93
C PRO A 266 -16.78 -34.29 -9.80
N SER A 267 -17.23 -35.51 -9.53
CA SER A 267 -16.97 -36.70 -10.32
C SER A 267 -17.05 -36.27 -11.78
N ALA A 268 -15.92 -36.33 -12.48
CA ALA A 268 -15.90 -36.07 -13.90
C ALA A 268 -16.91 -37.03 -14.53
N ASP A 269 -18.04 -36.48 -14.95
CA ASP A 269 -19.01 -37.19 -15.74
C ASP A 269 -18.28 -37.75 -16.96
N LEU A 270 -18.25 -39.08 -17.03
CA LEU A 270 -18.06 -39.82 -18.26
C LEU A 270 -19.22 -39.44 -19.19
N GLU A 271 -19.09 -38.36 -19.95
CA GLU A 271 -19.56 -38.26 -21.35
C GLU A 271 -19.17 -36.90 -21.95
N SER A 272 -18.11 -36.88 -22.76
CA SER A 272 -18.00 -35.91 -23.85
C SER A 272 -17.44 -36.64 -25.06
N PRO A 273 -18.12 -36.60 -26.21
CA PRO A 273 -17.65 -37.33 -27.39
C PRO A 273 -16.33 -36.72 -27.84
N LEU A 274 -15.36 -37.60 -28.09
CA LEU A 274 -14.07 -37.28 -28.71
C LEU A 274 -14.27 -36.29 -29.89
N PRO A 275 -13.57 -35.15 -29.95
CA PRO A 275 -13.54 -34.38 -31.18
C PRO A 275 -12.87 -35.25 -32.25
N THR A 276 -13.62 -35.55 -33.32
CA THR A 276 -13.09 -36.22 -34.51
C THR A 276 -12.04 -35.29 -35.12
N VAL A 277 -10.76 -35.63 -34.93
CA VAL A 277 -9.66 -35.01 -35.66
C VAL A 277 -9.73 -35.51 -37.10
N PRO A 278 -9.95 -34.66 -38.12
CA PRO A 278 -9.83 -35.11 -39.50
C PRO A 278 -8.36 -35.44 -39.78
N LEU A 279 -8.11 -36.66 -40.29
CA LEU A 279 -6.79 -37.06 -40.77
C LEU A 279 -6.29 -36.07 -41.82
N PRO A 280 -5.03 -35.61 -41.76
CA PRO A 280 -4.44 -34.85 -42.86
C PRO A 280 -4.31 -35.75 -44.10
N ALA A 281 -4.78 -35.24 -45.24
CA ALA A 281 -4.67 -35.87 -46.54
C ALA A 281 -3.20 -36.20 -46.86
N SER A 282 -2.96 -37.40 -47.40
CA SER A 282 -1.65 -37.86 -47.86
C SER A 282 -1.03 -36.88 -48.86
N PRO A 283 0.29 -36.62 -48.81
CA PRO A 283 0.93 -35.74 -49.77
C PRO A 283 0.99 -36.39 -51.16
N LEU A 284 0.67 -35.60 -52.20
CA LEU A 284 0.85 -35.94 -53.62
C LEU A 284 2.32 -36.33 -53.92
N PRO A 285 2.57 -37.23 -54.89
CA PRO A 285 3.92 -37.55 -55.31
C PRO A 285 4.57 -36.37 -56.05
N THR A 286 5.81 -36.06 -55.66
CA THR A 286 6.68 -35.06 -56.30
C THR A 286 7.13 -35.53 -57.71
N PRO A 287 7.18 -34.63 -58.71
CA PRO A 287 7.72 -34.94 -60.02
C PRO A 287 9.26 -35.07 -60.01
N PRO A 288 9.86 -35.83 -60.96
CA PRO A 288 11.28 -36.12 -60.98
C PRO A 288 12.14 -34.89 -61.30
N ALA A 289 13.32 -34.84 -60.69
CA ALA A 289 14.32 -33.78 -60.81
C ALA A 289 14.95 -33.73 -62.23
N ASP A 290 15.04 -32.52 -62.77
CA ASP A 290 15.81 -32.22 -63.99
C ASP A 290 17.33 -32.32 -63.74
N PRO A 291 18.13 -32.69 -64.76
CA PRO A 291 19.55 -32.94 -64.60
C PRO A 291 20.39 -31.65 -64.49
N VAL A 292 21.36 -31.71 -63.58
CA VAL A 292 22.35 -30.68 -63.26
C VAL A 292 23.25 -30.37 -64.46
N VAL A 293 23.31 -29.09 -64.84
CA VAL A 293 24.32 -28.55 -65.78
C VAL A 293 25.57 -28.13 -64.97
N PRO A 294 26.78 -28.60 -65.30
CA PRO A 294 28.00 -28.15 -64.62
C PRO A 294 28.47 -26.79 -65.17
N THR A 295 28.73 -25.85 -64.27
CA THR A 295 29.40 -24.57 -64.57
C THR A 295 30.93 -24.72 -64.55
N PRO A 296 31.68 -23.94 -65.36
CA PRO A 296 33.12 -24.12 -65.56
C PRO A 296 33.99 -23.48 -64.46
N VAL A 297 35.09 -24.18 -64.18
CA VAL A 297 36.21 -23.83 -63.29
C VAL A 297 36.98 -22.59 -63.75
N THR A 298 37.33 -21.72 -62.80
CA THR A 298 38.31 -20.63 -62.97
C THR A 298 39.52 -20.88 -62.06
N PRO A 299 40.78 -20.79 -62.55
CA PRO A 299 41.97 -21.05 -61.75
C PRO A 299 42.41 -19.83 -60.93
N THR A 300 42.86 -20.09 -59.70
CA THR A 300 43.46 -19.13 -58.75
C THR A 300 44.95 -18.90 -59.03
N PRO A 301 45.47 -17.66 -58.89
CA PRO A 301 46.88 -17.35 -59.09
C PRO A 301 47.76 -17.61 -57.86
N VAL A 302 49.00 -17.98 -58.14
CA VAL A 302 50.13 -18.26 -57.23
C VAL A 302 50.76 -16.98 -56.70
N THR A 303 51.08 -16.95 -55.40
CA THR A 303 51.89 -15.89 -54.76
C THR A 303 53.27 -16.46 -54.39
N PRO A 304 54.38 -15.79 -54.74
CA PRO A 304 55.73 -16.20 -54.33
C PRO A 304 56.14 -15.65 -52.96
N THR A 305 56.86 -16.49 -52.22
CA THR A 305 57.53 -16.25 -50.94
C THR A 305 58.78 -15.38 -51.10
N LEU A 306 59.01 -14.48 -50.16
CA LEU A 306 60.34 -14.05 -49.69
C LEU A 306 60.27 -13.84 -48.17
#